data_AF-A0A4Q0IZZ6-F1
#
_entry.id   AF-A0A4Q0IZZ6-F1
#
_cell.length_a   1.000
_cell.length_b   1.000
_cell.length_c   1.000
_cell.angle_alpha   90.00
_cell.angle_beta   90.00
_cell.angle_gamma   90.00
#
_symmetry.space_group_name_H-M   'P 1'
#
loop_
_entity.id
_entity.type
_entity.pdbx_description
1 polymer ?
#
loop_
_entity_poly.entity_id
_entity_poly.type
_entity_poly.pdbx_seq_one_letter_code
_entity_poly.pdbx_strand_id
1 'polypeptide(L)'
;MTSLPNIQQLIDENRFAEAAAEINLYLLDNSGDDEAYFVRGKLSWRMQNYSAAVTDFETAVSINPDSGAKHALELARDVFDYYNPDLLNP
;
A
#
# COMPACT_ATOMS: atom_id res chain seq x y z
N MET A 1 -19.08 7.96 5.11
CA MET A 1 -18.07 8.86 4.54
C MET A 1 -16.76 8.12 4.60
N THR A 2 -16.27 7.67 3.45
CA THR A 2 -15.01 6.94 3.34
C THR A 2 -13.86 7.94 3.54
N SER A 3 -13.03 7.69 4.55
CA SER A 3 -11.89 8.55 4.90
C SER A 3 -10.73 7.69 5.37
N LEU A 4 -9.50 8.18 5.19
CA LEU A 4 -8.29 7.45 5.58
C LEU A 4 -8.27 7.03 7.07
N PRO A 5 -8.71 7.86 8.05
CA PRO A 5 -8.78 7.42 9.44
C PRO A 5 -9.73 6.24 9.68
N ASN A 6 -10.90 6.22 9.01
CA ASN A 6 -11.84 5.11 9.12
C ASN A 6 -11.26 3.83 8.51
N ILE A 7 -10.58 3.95 7.37
CA ILE A 7 -9.90 2.83 6.71
C ILE A 7 -8.76 2.31 7.60
N GLN A 8 -7.97 3.20 8.18
CA GLN A 8 -6.88 2.84 9.08
C GLN A 8 -7.41 2.10 10.32
N GLN A 9 -8.53 2.54 10.88
CA GLN A 9 -9.21 1.82 11.96
C GLN A 9 -9.61 0.40 11.54
N LEU A 10 -10.16 0.20 10.34
CA LEU A 10 -10.47 -1.14 9.83
C LEU A 10 -9.21 -2.02 9.71
N ILE A 11 -8.07 -1.44 9.30
CA ILE A 11 -6.79 -2.15 9.25
C ILE A 11 -6.35 -2.55 10.66
N ASP A 12 -6.45 -1.64 11.63
CA ASP A 12 -6.07 -1.89 13.04
C ASP A 12 -6.98 -2.93 13.71
N GLU A 13 -8.26 -2.99 13.31
CA GLU A 13 -9.23 -4.03 13.71
C GLU A 13 -9.03 -5.37 12.98
N ASN A 14 -8.02 -5.49 12.10
CA ASN A 14 -7.77 -6.64 11.22
C ASN A 14 -8.93 -6.96 10.24
N ARG A 15 -9.80 -5.99 9.97
CA ARG A 15 -10.92 -6.10 9.01
C ARG A 15 -10.44 -5.80 7.59
N PHE A 16 -9.46 -6.59 7.13
CA PHE A 16 -8.71 -6.32 5.90
C PHE A 16 -9.56 -6.28 4.64
N ALA A 17 -10.55 -7.17 4.52
CA ALA A 17 -11.44 -7.20 3.36
C ALA A 17 -12.28 -5.92 3.23
N GLU A 18 -12.75 -5.38 4.36
CA GLU A 18 -13.54 -4.16 4.41
C GLU A 18 -12.65 -2.94 4.18
N ALA A 19 -11.47 -2.91 4.79
CA ALA A 19 -10.47 -1.88 4.51
C ALA A 19 -10.10 -1.83 3.02
N ALA A 20 -9.94 -3.00 2.38
CA ALA A 20 -9.61 -3.09 0.96
C ALA A 20 -10.74 -2.55 0.08
N ALA A 21 -11.99 -2.86 0.41
CA ALA A 21 -13.14 -2.32 -0.31
C ALA A 21 -13.22 -0.79 -0.17
N GLU A 22 -13.11 -0.28 1.06
CA GLU A 22 -13.21 1.16 1.34
C GLU A 22 -12.06 1.95 0.71
N ILE A 23 -10.81 1.49 0.81
CA ILE A 23 -9.67 2.21 0.21
C ILE A 23 -9.72 2.19 -1.32
N ASN A 24 -10.23 1.12 -1.93
CA ASN A 24 -10.41 1.08 -3.38
C ASN A 24 -11.48 2.07 -3.84
N LEU A 25 -12.59 2.20 -3.10
CA LEU A 25 -13.60 3.23 -3.37
C LEU A 25 -13.03 4.64 -3.17
N TYR A 26 -12.27 4.87 -2.09
CA TYR A 26 -11.64 6.15 -1.81
C TYR A 26 -10.73 6.62 -2.97
N LEU A 27 -9.92 5.70 -3.49
CA LEU A 27 -8.97 5.98 -4.57
C LEU A 27 -9.63 6.27 -5.93
N LEU A 28 -10.91 5.95 -6.13
CA LEU A 28 -11.62 6.31 -7.37
C LEU A 28 -11.69 7.83 -7.55
N ASP A 29 -11.90 8.55 -6.46
CA ASP A 29 -12.00 10.02 -6.46
C ASP A 29 -10.66 10.69 -6.10
N ASN A 30 -9.75 9.97 -5.43
CA ASN A 30 -8.50 10.50 -4.87
C ASN A 30 -7.25 9.82 -5.46
N SER A 31 -7.24 9.58 -6.78
CA SER A 31 -6.13 8.90 -7.48
C SER A 31 -4.77 9.64 -7.48
N GLY A 32 -4.72 10.87 -6.93
CA GLY A 32 -3.49 11.64 -6.73
C GLY A 32 -3.07 11.76 -5.26
N ASP A 33 -3.70 11.01 -4.36
CA ASP A 33 -3.39 11.04 -2.92
C ASP A 33 -2.33 9.97 -2.58
N ASP A 34 -1.09 10.42 -2.32
CA ASP A 34 0.00 9.51 -1.97
C ASP A 34 -0.23 8.79 -0.64
N GLU A 35 -0.92 9.41 0.31
CA GLU A 35 -1.24 8.81 1.60
C GLU A 35 -2.22 7.65 1.42
N ALA A 36 -3.19 7.79 0.53
CA ALA A 36 -4.15 6.72 0.22
C ALA A 36 -3.46 5.48 -0.38
N TYR A 37 -2.53 5.67 -1.32
CA TYR A 37 -1.71 4.57 -1.84
C TYR A 37 -0.80 3.98 -0.76
N PHE A 38 -0.21 4.81 0.10
CA PHE A 38 0.58 4.32 1.22
C PHE A 38 -0.25 3.46 2.18
N VAL A 39 -1.47 3.88 2.52
CA VAL A 39 -2.42 3.11 3.35
C VAL A 39 -2.79 1.79 2.70
N ARG A 40 -3.11 1.78 1.39
CA ARG A 40 -3.41 0.54 0.67
C ARG A 40 -2.21 -0.41 0.60
N GLY A 41 -1.01 0.13 0.40
CA GLY A 41 0.22 -0.65 0.42
C GLY A 41 0.48 -1.30 1.79
N LYS A 42 0.26 -0.57 2.89
CA LYS A 42 0.33 -1.12 4.26
C LYS A 42 -0.70 -2.23 4.49
N LEU A 43 -1.91 -2.08 3.95
CA LEU A 43 -2.94 -3.12 4.02
C LEU A 43 -2.50 -4.38 3.25
N SER A 44 -2.05 -4.23 2.00
CA SER A 44 -1.49 -5.32 1.20
C SER A 44 -0.33 -6.02 1.91
N TRP A 45 0.55 -5.26 2.56
CA TRP A 45 1.63 -5.79 3.39
C TRP A 45 1.12 -6.66 4.55
N ARG A 46 0.10 -6.18 5.28
CA ARG A 46 -0.54 -6.94 6.36
C ARG A 46 -1.21 -8.23 5.86
N MET A 47 -1.72 -8.20 4.63
CA MET A 47 -2.27 -9.38 3.94
C MET A 47 -1.19 -10.27 3.29
N GLN A 48 0.10 -9.99 3.52
CA GLN A 48 1.25 -10.69 2.93
C GLN A 48 1.29 -10.66 1.40
N ASN A 49 0.56 -9.73 0.77
CA ASN A 49 0.61 -9.48 -0.65
C ASN A 49 1.70 -8.45 -0.96
N TYR A 50 2.97 -8.88 -0.86
CA TYR A 50 4.12 -7.99 -0.97
C TYR A 50 4.25 -7.35 -2.35
N SER A 51 3.88 -8.05 -3.42
CA SER A 51 3.87 -7.50 -4.78
C SER A 51 2.91 -6.31 -4.92
N ALA A 52 1.69 -6.44 -4.39
CA ALA A 52 0.73 -5.34 -4.38
C ALA A 52 1.19 -4.19 -3.48
N ALA A 53 1.82 -4.51 -2.33
CA ALA A 53 2.38 -3.50 -1.44
C ALA A 53 3.48 -2.68 -2.13
N VAL A 54 4.43 -3.34 -2.84
CA VAL A 54 5.47 -2.66 -3.62
C VAL A 54 4.86 -1.73 -4.65
N THR A 55 3.90 -2.20 -5.44
CA THR A 55 3.23 -1.41 -6.49
C THR A 55 2.57 -0.14 -5.91
N ASP A 56 1.88 -0.28 -4.78
CA ASP A 56 1.22 0.84 -4.10
C ASP A 56 2.24 1.83 -3.51
N PHE A 57 3.31 1.33 -2.89
CA PHE A 57 4.36 2.21 -2.36
C PHE A 57 5.13 2.93 -3.47
N GLU A 58 5.38 2.29 -4.61
CA GLU A 58 5.96 2.94 -5.79
C GLU A 58 5.07 4.07 -6.30
N THR A 59 3.75 3.83 -6.36
CA THR A 59 2.77 4.84 -6.77
C THR A 59 2.78 6.02 -5.82
N ALA A 60 2.74 5.78 -4.51
CA ALA A 60 2.82 6.83 -3.49
C ALA A 60 4.10 7.67 -3.63
N VAL A 61 5.27 7.03 -3.78
CA VAL A 61 6.56 7.72 -3.97
C VAL A 61 6.61 8.49 -5.30
N SER A 62 5.97 7.99 -6.35
CA SER A 62 5.89 8.68 -7.64
C SER A 62 5.03 9.94 -7.58
N ILE A 63 3.98 9.94 -6.75
CA ILE A 63 3.11 11.11 -6.53
C ILE A 63 3.82 12.12 -5.61
N ASN A 64 4.37 11.62 -4.51
CA ASN A 64 5.07 12.43 -3.51
C ASN A 64 6.40 11.74 -3.12
N PRO A 65 7.54 12.20 -3.67
CA PRO A 65 8.85 11.64 -3.37
C PRO A 65 9.28 11.72 -1.90
N ASP A 66 8.68 12.64 -1.12
CA ASP A 66 8.90 12.81 0.31
C ASP A 66 7.88 12.04 1.17
N SER A 67 7.02 11.22 0.55
CA SER A 67 6.04 10.39 1.26
C SER A 67 6.71 9.40 2.20
N GLY A 68 6.03 9.09 3.31
CA GLY A 68 6.41 8.03 4.25
C GLY A 68 6.48 6.63 3.58
N ALA A 69 5.88 6.49 2.40
CA ALA A 69 5.95 5.27 1.59
C ALA A 69 7.37 4.92 1.12
N LYS A 70 8.31 5.88 1.06
CA LYS A 70 9.68 5.62 0.58
C LYS A 70 10.38 4.54 1.40
N HIS A 71 10.32 4.64 2.72
CA HIS A 71 10.94 3.65 3.59
C HIS A 71 10.20 2.30 3.52
N ALA A 72 8.87 2.33 3.41
CA ALA A 72 8.08 1.13 3.26
C ALA A 72 8.35 0.41 1.92
N LEU A 73 8.61 1.15 0.85
CA LEU A 73 8.99 0.61 -0.45
C LEU A 73 10.34 -0.13 -0.37
N GLU A 74 11.33 0.46 0.28
CA GLU A 74 12.65 -0.17 0.46
C GLU A 74 12.53 -1.52 1.18
N LEU A 75 11.78 -1.54 2.30
CA LEU A 75 11.50 -2.77 3.04
C LEU A 75 10.68 -3.77 2.22
N ALA A 76 9.72 -3.28 1.44
CA ALA A 76 8.84 -4.15 0.68
C ALA A 76 9.53 -4.82 -0.48
N ARG A 77 10.48 -4.13 -1.13
CA ARG A 77 11.34 -4.71 -2.17
C ARG A 77 12.25 -5.77 -1.59
N ASP A 78 12.96 -5.50 -0.49
CA ASP A 78 13.84 -6.49 0.14
C ASP A 78 13.10 -7.80 0.48
N VAL A 79 11.90 -7.67 1.07
CA VAL A 79 11.05 -8.83 1.36
C VAL A 79 10.53 -9.50 0.10
N PHE A 80 10.07 -8.72 -0.89
CA PHE A 80 9.60 -9.27 -2.16
C PHE A 80 10.70 -10.06 -2.88
N ASP A 81 11.91 -9.55 -2.89
CA ASP A 81 13.10 -10.14 -3.52
C ASP A 81 13.54 -11.41 -2.80
N TYR A 82 13.51 -11.41 -1.47
CA TYR A 82 13.77 -12.61 -0.68
C TYR A 82 12.79 -13.75 -1.02
N TYR A 83 11.51 -13.44 -1.21
CA TYR A 83 10.49 -14.42 -1.59
C TYR A 83 10.44 -14.73 -3.09
N ASN A 84 11.01 -13.86 -3.93
CA ASN A 84 10.94 -13.96 -5.39
C ASN A 84 12.27 -13.53 -6.06
N PRO A 85 13.38 -14.24 -5.80
CA PRO A 85 14.71 -13.81 -6.25
C PRO A 85 14.86 -13.78 -7.78
N ASP A 86 14.05 -14.54 -8.51
CA ASP A 86 14.09 -14.62 -9.97
C ASP A 86 13.35 -13.47 -10.69
N LEU A 87 12.55 -12.66 -9.98
CA LEU A 87 11.70 -11.61 -10.60
C LEU A 87 12.44 -10.29 -10.87
N LEU A 88 13.60 -10.06 -10.25
CA LEU A 88 14.40 -8.83 -10.41
C LEU A 88 15.59 -8.95 -11.38
N ASN A 89 15.81 -10.13 -11.97
CA ASN A 89 16.94 -10.33 -12.88
C ASN A 89 16.45 -10.66 -14.30
N PRO A 90 16.04 -9.65 -15.10
CA PRO A 90 15.80 -9.82 -16.53
C PRO A 90 17.07 -10.12 -17.32
#